data_AF-A0A954KHL1-F1
#
_entry.id   AF-A0A954KHL1-F1
#
_cell.length_a   1.000
_cell.length_b   1.000
_cell.length_c   1.000
_cell.angle_alpha   90.00
_cell.angle_beta   90.00
_cell.angle_gamma   90.00
#
_symmetry.space_group_name_H-M   'P 1'
#
loop_
_entity.id
_entity.type
_entity.pdbx_description
1 polymer ?
#
loop_
_entity_poly.entity_id
_entity_poly.type
_entity_poly.pdbx_seq_one_letter_code
_entity_poly.pdbx_strand_id
1 'polypeptide(L)'
;MTANCLADDSAKFASIVDQTFVADFDGTQQKYVVLTPPGLSEESPVSILITLHGHGSDRWQFVQQTRGECQAARDVALEHNMLMVSPDYR
;
A
#
# COMPACT_ATOMS: atom_id res chain seq x y z
N MET A 1 -14.12 -13.77 -16.44
CA MET A 1 -13.29 -12.69 -16.99
C MET A 1 -12.89 -11.79 -15.84
N THR A 2 -11.79 -12.09 -15.16
CA THR A 2 -11.20 -11.18 -14.17
C THR A 2 -10.26 -10.26 -14.93
N ALA A 3 -10.75 -9.07 -15.29
CA ALA A 3 -9.87 -8.00 -15.73
C ALA A 3 -8.95 -7.69 -14.55
N ASN A 4 -7.66 -7.99 -14.72
CA ASN A 4 -6.63 -7.64 -13.76
C ASN A 4 -6.40 -6.12 -13.88
N CYS A 5 -7.32 -5.33 -13.36
CA CYS A 5 -7.24 -3.88 -13.32
C CYS A 5 -6.37 -3.47 -12.14
N LEU A 6 -5.06 -3.70 -12.26
CA LEU A 6 -4.11 -2.97 -11.43
C LEU A 6 -4.16 -1.50 -11.88
N ALA A 7 -4.18 -0.57 -10.93
CA ALA A 7 -4.11 0.84 -11.29
C ALA A 7 -2.75 1.14 -11.95
N ASP A 8 -2.74 1.91 -13.03
CA ASP A 8 -1.51 2.17 -13.82
C ASP A 8 -0.38 2.83 -13.00
N ASP A 9 -0.74 3.60 -11.97
CA ASP A 9 0.18 4.22 -11.04
C ASP A 9 0.79 3.24 -10.02
N SER A 10 0.10 2.15 -9.68
CA SER A 10 0.67 1.07 -8.86
C SER A 10 1.87 0.42 -9.56
N ALA A 11 1.85 0.32 -10.89
CA ALA A 11 2.96 -0.20 -11.68
C ALA A 11 4.21 0.70 -11.66
N LYS A 12 4.12 1.94 -11.15
CA LYS A 12 5.26 2.86 -11.01
C LYS A 12 6.10 2.59 -9.77
N PHE A 13 5.59 1.80 -8.82
CA PHE A 13 6.35 1.39 -7.64
C PHE A 13 7.37 0.31 -8.02
N ALA A 14 8.54 0.33 -7.37
CA ALA A 14 9.60 -0.65 -7.57
C ALA A 14 9.19 -2.05 -7.06
N SER A 15 8.38 -2.10 -6.00
CA SER A 15 7.82 -3.35 -5.49
C SER A 15 6.47 -3.13 -4.82
N ILE A 16 5.63 -4.16 -4.87
CA ILE A 16 4.37 -4.27 -4.14
C ILE A 16 4.38 -5.62 -3.44
N VAL A 17 4.41 -5.64 -2.11
CA VAL A 17 4.57 -6.86 -1.32
C VAL A 17 3.41 -7.00 -0.33
N ASP A 18 2.66 -8.10 -0.44
CA ASP A 18 1.62 -8.49 0.50
C ASP A 18 2.25 -9.26 1.67
N GLN A 19 2.31 -8.63 2.83
CA GLN A 19 2.94 -9.14 4.04
C GLN A 19 1.90 -9.75 4.97
N THR A 20 2.26 -10.85 5.62
CA THR A 20 1.46 -11.51 6.66
C THR A 20 2.27 -11.57 7.95
N PHE A 21 1.64 -11.27 9.07
CA PHE A 21 2.25 -11.35 10.40
C PHE A 21 1.23 -11.83 11.44
N VAL A 22 1.69 -12.22 12.63
CA VAL A 22 0.82 -12.49 13.78
C VAL A 22 0.91 -11.28 14.70
N ALA A 23 -0.22 -10.67 15.04
CA ALA A 23 -0.26 -9.51 15.92
C ALA A 23 0.03 -9.92 17.36
N ASP A 24 1.00 -9.26 18.00
CA ASP A 24 1.33 -9.51 19.41
C ASP A 24 0.18 -9.18 20.36
N PHE A 25 -0.74 -8.31 19.93
CA PHE A 25 -1.85 -7.83 20.75
C PHE A 25 -2.90 -8.92 21.04
N ASP A 26 -3.28 -9.71 20.04
CA ASP A 26 -4.38 -10.69 20.15
C ASP A 26 -4.05 -12.07 19.54
N GLY A 27 -2.84 -12.26 19.02
CA GLY A 27 -2.39 -13.50 18.39
C GLY A 27 -3.04 -13.80 17.04
N THR A 28 -3.78 -12.86 16.47
CA THR A 28 -4.45 -13.06 15.17
C THR A 28 -3.50 -12.86 14.00
N GLN A 29 -3.75 -13.56 12.90
CA GLN A 29 -3.03 -13.33 11.66
C GLN A 29 -3.55 -12.05 10.99
N GLN A 30 -2.64 -11.13 10.71
CA GLN A 30 -2.91 -9.83 10.09
C GLN A 30 -2.11 -9.67 8.80
N LYS A 31 -2.57 -8.77 7.93
CA LYS A 31 -1.95 -8.52 6.62
C LYS A 31 -1.85 -7.04 6.29
N TYR A 32 -0.86 -6.68 5.49
CA TYR A 32 -0.71 -5.34 4.95
C TYR A 32 0.05 -5.41 3.62
N VAL A 33 -0.18 -4.45 2.73
CA VAL A 33 0.61 -4.31 1.50
C VAL A 33 1.60 -3.16 1.66
N VAL A 34 2.85 -3.39 1.26
CA VAL A 34 3.90 -2.36 1.16
C VAL A 34 4.16 -2.03 -0.29
N LEU A 35 4.16 -0.75 -0.63
CA LEU A 35 4.52 -0.23 -1.94
C LEU A 35 5.81 0.58 -1.79
N THR A 36 6.86 0.16 -2.49
CA THR A 36 8.19 0.78 -2.41
C THR A 36 8.41 1.68 -3.63
N PRO A 37 8.65 2.99 -3.44
CA PRO A 37 8.93 3.89 -4.56
C PRO A 37 10.30 3.56 -5.17
N PRO A 38 10.51 3.87 -6.47
CA PRO A 38 11.81 3.66 -7.10
C PRO A 38 12.89 4.55 -6.49
N GLY A 39 14.08 4.00 -6.29
CA GLY A 39 15.24 4.76 -5.79
C GLY A 39 15.24 5.04 -4.29
N LEU A 40 14.38 4.37 -3.51
CA LEU A 40 14.46 4.41 -2.05
C LEU A 40 15.79 3.81 -1.57
N SER A 41 16.52 4.54 -0.70
CA SER A 41 17.76 4.05 -0.07
C SER A 41 17.47 3.42 1.29
N GLU A 42 17.98 2.21 1.51
CA GLU A 42 17.90 1.52 2.80
C GLU A 42 18.78 2.15 3.88
N GLU A 43 19.71 3.03 3.50
CA GLU A 43 20.67 3.66 4.43
C GLU A 43 20.17 4.97 5.05
N SER A 44 18.97 5.43 4.67
CA SER A 44 18.40 6.70 5.11
C SER A 44 17.01 6.54 5.73
N PRO A 45 16.63 7.38 6.70
CA PRO A 45 15.25 7.45 7.17
C PRO A 45 14.27 7.68 6.00
N VAL A 46 13.18 6.93 5.98
CA VAL A 46 12.10 7.05 4.99
C VAL A 46 10.83 7.57 5.65
N SER A 47 10.12 8.46 4.96
CA SER A 47 8.76 8.85 5.35
C SER A 47 7.76 7.79 4.94
N ILE A 48 6.80 7.48 5.82
CA ILE A 48 5.80 6.44 5.57
C ILE A 48 4.42 7.08 5.42
N LEU A 49 3.69 6.68 4.39
CA LEU A 49 2.26 6.98 4.24
C LEU A 49 1.45 5.74 4.57
N ILE A 50 0.63 5.80 5.62
CA ILE A 50 -0.29 4.71 6.00
C ILE A 50 -1.68 5.03 5.45
N THR A 51 -2.20 4.20 4.56
CA THR A 51 -3.51 4.40 3.94
C THR A 51 -4.57 3.50 4.54
N LEU A 52 -5.54 4.11 5.22
CA LEU A 52 -6.62 3.41 5.92
C LEU A 52 -7.87 3.34 5.02
N HIS A 53 -8.23 2.13 4.59
CA HIS A 53 -9.44 1.85 3.82
C HIS A 53 -10.76 2.06 4.58
N GLY A 54 -11.83 2.32 3.83
CA GLY A 54 -13.18 2.40 4.38
C GLY A 54 -13.78 1.04 4.75
N HIS A 55 -14.94 1.06 5.40
CA HIS A 55 -15.73 -0.13 5.70
C HIS A 55 -16.01 -0.95 4.42
N GLY A 56 -15.96 -2.28 4.53
CA GLY A 56 -16.26 -3.20 3.42
C GLY A 56 -15.11 -3.37 2.42
N SER A 57 -13.92 -2.83 2.70
CA SER A 57 -12.74 -3.00 1.85
C SER A 57 -11.61 -3.74 2.57
N ASP A 58 -10.42 -3.74 1.96
CA ASP A 58 -9.20 -4.30 2.55
C ASP A 58 -7.95 -3.55 2.07
N ARG A 59 -6.79 -4.09 2.47
CA ARG A 59 -5.45 -3.63 2.11
C ARG A 59 -5.24 -3.35 0.62
N TRP A 60 -6.03 -3.91 -0.31
CA TRP A 60 -5.86 -3.68 -1.74
C TRP A 60 -6.59 -2.43 -2.27
N GLN A 61 -7.48 -1.80 -1.51
CA GLN A 61 -8.24 -0.62 -1.97
C GLN A 61 -7.33 0.48 -2.50
N PHE A 62 -6.44 0.97 -1.65
CA PHE A 62 -5.50 2.04 -1.98
C PHE A 62 -4.37 1.58 -2.92
N VAL A 63 -4.25 0.27 -3.17
CA VAL A 63 -3.23 -0.31 -4.05
C VAL A 63 -3.74 -0.41 -5.49
N GLN A 64 -4.99 -0.83 -5.68
CA GLN A 64 -5.50 -1.23 -7.00
C GLN A 64 -6.62 -0.34 -7.53
N GLN A 65 -7.36 0.36 -6.68
CA GLN A 65 -8.51 1.14 -7.15
C GLN A 65 -8.07 2.48 -7.73
N THR A 66 -8.77 2.90 -8.78
CA THR A 66 -8.56 4.16 -9.52
C THR A 66 -9.40 5.32 -8.99
N ARG A 67 -10.02 5.17 -7.81
CA ARG A 67 -10.73 6.26 -7.12
C ARG A 67 -9.76 7.41 -6.87
N GLY A 68 -10.22 8.65 -6.97
CA GLY A 68 -9.37 9.83 -6.92
C GLY A 68 -8.48 9.90 -5.67
N GLU A 69 -9.02 9.53 -4.51
CA GLU A 69 -8.27 9.47 -3.25
C GLU A 69 -7.24 8.34 -3.20
N CYS A 70 -7.52 7.20 -3.86
CA CYS A 70 -6.58 6.08 -3.92
C CYS A 70 -5.40 6.41 -4.84
N GLN A 71 -5.71 7.01 -6.00
CA GLN A 71 -4.70 7.52 -6.93
C GLN A 71 -3.87 8.64 -6.30
N ALA A 72 -4.52 9.64 -5.70
CA ALA A 72 -3.81 10.75 -5.07
C ALA A 72 -2.86 10.28 -3.96
N ALA A 73 -3.24 9.28 -3.16
CA ALA A 73 -2.35 8.70 -2.16
C ALA A 73 -1.09 8.07 -2.78
N ARG A 74 -1.24 7.33 -3.88
CA ARG A 74 -0.11 6.71 -4.61
C ARG A 74 0.76 7.76 -5.28
N ASP A 75 0.16 8.77 -5.90
CA ASP A 75 0.88 9.88 -6.55
C ASP A 75 1.70 10.68 -5.52
N VAL A 76 1.12 11.02 -4.35
CA VAL A 76 1.83 11.69 -3.25
C VAL A 76 2.98 10.84 -2.71
N ALA A 77 2.77 9.53 -2.54
CA ALA A 77 3.83 8.63 -2.09
C ALA A 77 5.00 8.58 -3.09
N LEU A 78 4.72 8.56 -4.39
CA LEU A 78 5.75 8.60 -5.43
C LEU A 78 6.46 9.96 -5.49
N GLU A 79 5.72 11.06 -5.45
CA GLU A 79 6.27 12.44 -5.53
C GLU A 79 7.24 12.73 -4.38
N HIS A 80 6.95 12.21 -3.18
CA HIS A 80 7.76 12.45 -1.99
C HIS A 80 8.66 11.27 -1.61
N ASN A 81 8.81 10.26 -2.48
CA ASN A 81 9.62 9.07 -2.23
C ASN A 81 9.30 8.39 -0.88
N MET A 82 8.01 8.24 -0.59
CA MET A 82 7.51 7.65 0.66
C MET A 82 7.23 6.17 0.50
N LEU A 83 7.56 5.38 1.52
CA LEU A 83 7.07 4.02 1.63
C LEU A 83 5.57 4.06 1.93
N MET A 84 4.74 3.46 1.09
CA MET A 84 3.30 3.42 1.31
C MET A 84 2.89 2.07 1.89
N VAL A 85 2.09 2.10 2.96
CA VAL A 85 1.62 0.91 3.68
C VAL A 85 0.09 0.94 3.75
N SER A 86 -0.53 -0.14 3.27
CA SER A 86 -1.98 -0.32 3.28
C SER A 86 -2.33 -1.53 4.14
N PRO A 87 -2.69 -1.34 5.43
CA PRO A 87 -3.06 -2.44 6.31
C PRO A 87 -4.47 -2.97 6.03
N ASP A 88 -4.68 -4.24 6.36
CA ASP A 88 -6.00 -4.84 6.52
C ASP A 88 -6.39 -4.71 8.01
N TYR A 89 -7.62 -4.33 8.29
CA TYR A 89 -8.15 -4.32 9.65
C TYR A 89 -9.65 -4.60 9.58
N ARG A 90 -10.02 -5.79 10.03
CA ARG A 90 -11.40 -6.26 10.10
C ARG A 90 -11.73 -6.70 11.51
#